data_AF-A0A523GMA0-F1
#
_entry.id   AF-A0A523GMA0-F1
#
_cell.length_a   1.000
_cell.length_b   1.000
_cell.length_c   1.000
_cell.angle_alpha   90.00
_cell.angle_beta   90.00
_cell.angle_gamma   90.00
#
_symmetry.space_group_name_H-M   'P 1'
#
loop_
_entity.id
_entity.type
_entity.pdbx_description
1 polymer ?
#
loop_
_entity_poly.entity_id
_entity_poly.type
_entity_poly.pdbx_seq_one_letter_code
_entity_poly.pdbx_strand_id
1 'polypeptide(L)'
;MLESAYERDVFSGLRQGDFGSFGAKVELEIARGNLDDAMTALDNYVDHFSCEWCAFFQRARVFEHMDSLNKAVRYYQADLDNTVGYGVALRATMRAPTFFRLGEIHSQLGNIDSAIEAYQKFSDIWVDADDILQPQVQYARDRIDQLLIVKAREPVN
;
A
#
# COMPACT_ATOMS: atom_id res chain seq x y z
N MET A 1 38.13 -16.90 -0.68
CA MET A 1 37.33 -16.41 -1.82
C MET A 1 36.63 -15.16 -1.30
N LEU A 2 36.99 -13.98 -1.81
CA LEU A 2 36.40 -12.71 -1.35
C LEU A 2 35.15 -12.46 -2.20
N GLU A 3 33.98 -12.42 -1.57
CA GLU A 3 32.76 -11.95 -2.24
C GLU A 3 32.99 -10.55 -2.80
N SER A 4 32.54 -10.35 -4.04
CA SER A 4 32.65 -9.05 -4.72
C SER A 4 31.82 -7.99 -3.96
N ALA A 5 32.13 -6.70 -4.13
CA ALA A 5 31.30 -5.63 -3.56
C ALA A 5 29.83 -5.77 -3.98
N TYR A 6 29.58 -6.24 -5.20
CA TYR A 6 28.25 -6.57 -5.70
C TYR A 6 27.53 -7.64 -4.88
N GLU A 7 28.22 -8.71 -4.47
CA GLU A 7 27.63 -9.79 -3.66
C GLU A 7 27.34 -9.37 -2.22
N ARG A 8 28.07 -8.38 -1.70
CA ARG A 8 27.80 -7.80 -0.37
C ARG A 8 26.66 -6.79 -0.38
N ASP A 9 26.58 -5.97 -1.42
CA ASP A 9 25.75 -4.77 -1.40
C ASP A 9 24.39 -4.93 -2.11
N VAL A 10 24.23 -5.95 -2.97
CA VAL A 10 22.96 -6.22 -3.68
C VAL A 10 22.31 -7.47 -3.10
N PHE A 11 21.10 -7.38 -2.54
CA PHE A 11 20.41 -8.52 -1.93
C PHE A 11 20.25 -9.71 -2.89
N SER A 12 20.37 -10.94 -2.37
CA SER A 12 20.36 -12.21 -3.15
C SER A 12 19.21 -12.33 -4.14
N GLY A 13 17.99 -11.98 -3.74
CA GLY A 13 16.83 -12.09 -4.62
C GLY A 13 16.76 -11.02 -5.72
N LEU A 14 17.43 -9.87 -5.57
CA LEU A 14 17.62 -8.93 -6.68
C LEU A 14 18.61 -9.51 -7.71
N ARG A 15 19.65 -10.20 -7.24
CA ARG A 15 20.62 -10.89 -8.13
C ARG A 15 19.97 -12.03 -8.91
N GLN A 16 18.96 -12.68 -8.33
CA GLN A 16 18.22 -13.79 -8.96
C GLN A 16 17.07 -13.30 -9.86
N GLY A 17 16.80 -11.99 -9.93
CA GLY A 17 15.73 -11.43 -10.76
C GLY A 17 14.32 -11.61 -10.21
N ASP A 18 14.18 -12.13 -8.98
CA ASP A 18 12.89 -12.52 -8.40
C ASP A 18 12.15 -11.35 -7.73
N PHE A 19 12.80 -10.20 -7.54
CA PHE A 19 12.24 -9.05 -6.82
C PHE A 19 10.89 -8.57 -7.39
N GLY A 20 10.73 -8.60 -8.72
CA GLY A 20 9.46 -8.22 -9.36
C GLY A 20 8.38 -9.31 -9.35
N SER A 21 8.77 -10.58 -9.18
CA SER A 21 7.86 -11.72 -9.32
C SER A 21 6.92 -11.90 -8.12
N PHE A 22 7.34 -11.46 -6.95
CA PHE A 22 6.61 -11.69 -5.71
C PHE A 22 5.29 -10.90 -5.63
N GLY A 23 5.31 -9.61 -5.98
CA GLY A 23 4.08 -8.81 -5.99
C GLY A 23 3.03 -9.42 -6.92
N ALA A 24 3.45 -9.91 -8.08
CA ALA A 24 2.57 -10.61 -9.02
C ALA A 24 1.99 -11.91 -8.44
N LYS A 25 2.81 -12.74 -7.76
CA LYS A 25 2.34 -13.97 -7.12
C LYS A 25 1.29 -13.69 -6.05
N VAL A 26 1.51 -12.70 -5.19
CA VAL A 26 0.55 -12.33 -4.15
C VAL A 26 -0.76 -11.84 -4.75
N GLU A 27 -0.71 -10.94 -5.74
CA GLU A 27 -1.93 -10.42 -6.38
C GLU A 27 -2.70 -11.51 -7.14
N LEU A 28 -2.01 -12.51 -7.70
CA LEU A 28 -2.64 -13.68 -8.30
C LEU A 28 -3.39 -14.53 -7.26
N GLU A 29 -2.79 -14.81 -6.10
CA GLU A 29 -3.46 -15.58 -5.05
C GLU A 29 -4.62 -14.79 -4.42
N ILE A 30 -4.47 -13.47 -4.23
CA ILE A 30 -5.58 -12.58 -3.88
C ILE A 30 -6.73 -12.69 -4.88
N ALA A 31 -6.44 -12.60 -6.18
CA ALA A 31 -7.45 -12.68 -7.24
C ALA A 31 -8.16 -14.04 -7.30
N ARG A 32 -7.49 -15.11 -6.85
CA ARG A 32 -8.06 -16.46 -6.70
C ARG A 32 -8.87 -16.64 -5.42
N GLY A 33 -8.77 -15.71 -4.48
CA GLY A 33 -9.35 -15.84 -3.13
C GLY A 33 -8.52 -16.70 -2.18
N ASN A 34 -7.30 -17.08 -2.56
CA ASN A 34 -6.42 -17.93 -1.76
C ASN A 34 -5.59 -17.06 -0.79
N LEU A 35 -6.25 -16.44 0.18
CA LEU A 35 -5.62 -15.42 1.04
C LEU A 35 -4.53 -15.99 1.97
N ASP A 36 -4.66 -17.25 2.38
CA ASP A 36 -3.63 -17.93 3.19
C ASP A 36 -2.37 -18.24 2.36
N ASP A 37 -2.54 -18.63 1.10
CA ASP A 37 -1.41 -18.84 0.17
C ASP A 37 -0.74 -17.51 -0.16
N ALA A 38 -1.52 -16.43 -0.29
CA ALA A 38 -0.99 -15.08 -0.46
C ALA A 38 -0.12 -14.65 0.73
N MET A 39 -0.54 -14.95 1.98
CA MET A 39 0.26 -14.68 3.18
C MET A 39 1.51 -15.55 3.24
N THR A 40 1.41 -16.83 2.89
CA THR A 40 2.57 -17.74 2.83
C THR A 40 3.60 -17.26 1.81
N ALA A 41 3.15 -16.77 0.64
CA ALA A 41 4.03 -16.19 -0.35
C ALA A 41 4.71 -14.90 0.14
N LEU A 42 4.01 -14.09 0.93
CA LEU A 42 4.57 -12.90 1.61
C LEU A 42 5.68 -13.26 2.58
N ASP A 43 5.44 -14.22 3.46
CA ASP A 43 6.40 -14.58 4.49
C ASP A 43 7.65 -15.22 3.88
N ASN A 44 7.48 -16.11 2.88
CA ASN A 44 8.60 -16.65 2.11
C ASN A 44 9.44 -15.57 1.41
N TYR A 45 8.78 -14.52 0.91
CA TYR A 45 9.48 -13.39 0.29
C TYR A 45 10.26 -12.57 1.31
N VAL A 46 9.64 -12.23 2.44
CA VAL A 46 10.32 -11.53 3.53
C VAL A 46 11.56 -12.28 3.96
N ASP A 47 11.46 -13.60 4.14
CA ASP A 47 12.58 -14.46 4.55
C ASP A 47 13.67 -14.49 3.47
N HIS A 48 13.30 -14.70 2.21
CA HIS A 48 14.25 -14.79 1.10
C HIS A 48 15.05 -13.49 0.90
N PHE A 49 14.38 -12.35 0.99
CA PHE A 49 15.00 -11.04 0.77
C PHE A 49 15.54 -10.40 2.04
N SER A 50 15.23 -10.96 3.22
CA SER A 50 15.47 -10.35 4.53
C SER A 50 14.97 -8.89 4.57
N CYS A 51 13.82 -8.63 3.94
CA CYS A 51 13.26 -7.30 3.75
C CYS A 51 11.79 -7.24 4.18
N GLU A 52 11.58 -7.04 5.47
CA GLU A 52 10.23 -6.97 6.05
C GLU A 52 9.40 -5.83 5.45
N TRP A 53 10.01 -4.64 5.29
CA TRP A 53 9.31 -3.47 4.76
C TRP A 53 8.95 -3.60 3.28
N CYS A 54 9.66 -4.45 2.52
CA CYS A 54 9.34 -4.72 1.13
C CYS A 54 7.96 -5.39 0.98
N ALA A 55 7.43 -6.03 2.02
CA ALA A 55 6.13 -6.70 1.98
C ALA A 55 4.96 -5.83 2.47
N PHE A 56 5.19 -4.67 3.12
CA PHE A 56 4.14 -3.92 3.81
C PHE A 56 2.89 -3.62 2.98
N PHE A 57 3.05 -3.05 1.78
CA PHE A 57 1.91 -2.77 0.90
C PHE A 57 1.10 -4.05 0.57
N GLN A 58 1.80 -5.11 0.17
CA GLN A 58 1.15 -6.36 -0.24
C GLN A 58 0.52 -7.10 0.94
N ARG A 59 1.14 -7.02 2.12
CA ARG A 59 0.55 -7.56 3.35
C ARG A 59 -0.70 -6.78 3.76
N ALA A 60 -0.69 -5.46 3.61
CA ALA A 60 -1.88 -4.63 3.83
C ALA A 60 -3.02 -5.03 2.89
N ARG A 61 -2.72 -5.24 1.60
CA ARG A 61 -3.66 -5.75 0.59
C ARG A 61 -4.29 -7.08 1.00
N VAL A 62 -3.50 -8.06 1.42
CA VAL A 62 -4.06 -9.36 1.88
C VAL A 62 -4.98 -9.16 3.08
N PHE A 63 -4.59 -8.35 4.07
CA PHE A 63 -5.46 -8.07 5.23
C PHE A 63 -6.75 -7.36 4.85
N GLU A 64 -6.73 -6.49 3.85
CA GLU A 64 -7.92 -5.83 3.33
C GLU A 64 -8.89 -6.85 2.72
N HIS A 65 -8.40 -7.81 1.93
CA HIS A 65 -9.21 -8.90 1.38
C HIS A 65 -9.68 -9.90 2.45
N MET A 66 -8.99 -9.98 3.58
CA MET A 66 -9.42 -10.75 4.77
C MET A 66 -10.41 -9.98 5.68
N ASP A 67 -10.91 -8.81 5.25
CA ASP A 67 -11.75 -7.91 6.06
C ASP A 67 -11.11 -7.49 7.40
N SER A 68 -9.80 -7.63 7.52
CA SER A 68 -9.01 -7.26 8.70
C SER A 68 -8.53 -5.82 8.59
N LEU A 69 -9.47 -4.89 8.43
CA LEU A 69 -9.22 -3.49 8.05
C LEU A 69 -8.24 -2.76 8.97
N ASN A 70 -8.32 -2.93 10.29
CA ASN A 70 -7.37 -2.31 11.23
C ASN A 70 -5.93 -2.81 11.03
N LYS A 71 -5.75 -4.09 10.66
CA LYS A 71 -4.42 -4.63 10.34
C LYS A 71 -3.92 -4.07 9.01
N ALA A 72 -4.80 -3.95 8.02
CA ALA A 72 -4.47 -3.34 6.74
C ALA A 72 -3.98 -1.88 6.93
N VAL A 73 -4.70 -1.07 7.71
CA VAL A 73 -4.30 0.30 8.06
C VAL A 73 -2.89 0.34 8.66
N ARG A 74 -2.61 -0.52 9.65
CA ARG A 74 -1.28 -0.57 10.29
C ARG A 74 -0.16 -0.82 9.28
N TYR A 75 -0.35 -1.74 8.33
CA TYR A 75 0.69 -2.05 7.33
C TYR A 75 0.80 -0.98 6.24
N TYR A 76 -0.30 -0.38 5.80
CA TYR A 76 -0.25 0.77 4.89
C TYR A 76 0.44 1.98 5.53
N GLN A 77 0.18 2.26 6.81
CA GLN A 77 0.88 3.31 7.55
C GLN A 77 2.38 3.00 7.68
N ALA A 78 2.73 1.76 8.03
CA ALA A 78 4.13 1.33 8.08
C ALA A 78 4.85 1.46 6.72
N ASP A 79 4.15 1.28 5.59
CA ASP A 79 4.68 1.54 4.25
C ASP A 79 4.97 3.04 4.02
N LEU A 80 4.06 3.92 4.45
CA LEU A 80 4.20 5.37 4.30
C LEU A 80 5.28 5.99 5.22
N ASP A 81 5.39 5.47 6.43
CA ASP A 81 6.33 5.90 7.47
C ASP A 81 7.75 5.34 7.25
N ASN A 82 7.90 4.42 6.31
CA ASN A 82 9.19 3.83 6.00
C ASN A 82 10.13 4.88 5.37
N THR A 83 11.15 5.25 6.15
CA THR A 83 12.19 6.22 5.78
C THR A 83 13.52 5.56 5.42
N VAL A 84 13.57 4.23 5.28
CA VAL A 84 14.80 3.48 5.02
C VAL A 84 15.32 3.76 3.60
N GLY A 85 16.26 4.70 3.48
CA GLY A 85 17.17 4.90 2.33
C GLY A 85 16.53 4.75 0.94
N TYR A 86 17.10 3.86 0.11
CA TYR A 86 16.60 3.54 -1.25
C TYR A 86 15.14 3.05 -1.29
N GLY A 87 14.55 2.65 -0.16
CA GLY A 87 13.17 2.21 -0.07
C GLY A 87 12.16 3.28 -0.46
N VAL A 88 12.44 4.55 -0.20
CA VAL A 88 11.57 5.67 -0.60
C VAL A 88 11.48 5.80 -2.12
N ALA A 89 12.61 5.66 -2.83
CA ALA A 89 12.63 5.73 -4.29
C ALA A 89 11.98 4.48 -4.92
N LEU A 90 12.25 3.28 -4.37
CA LEU A 90 11.65 2.04 -4.85
C LEU A 90 10.14 1.95 -4.63
N ARG A 91 9.61 2.67 -3.62
CA ARG A 91 8.19 2.64 -3.23
C ARG A 91 7.45 3.94 -3.53
N ALA A 92 8.10 4.93 -4.15
CA ALA A 92 7.47 6.20 -4.51
C ALA A 92 6.18 5.99 -5.32
N THR A 93 6.18 5.01 -6.22
CA THR A 93 5.03 4.62 -7.05
C THR A 93 3.85 4.08 -6.24
N MET A 94 4.09 3.57 -5.03
CA MET A 94 3.04 2.99 -4.17
C MET A 94 2.40 4.03 -3.24
N ARG A 95 3.02 5.19 -3.02
CA ARG A 95 2.51 6.19 -2.05
C ARG A 95 1.08 6.64 -2.35
N ALA A 96 0.80 7.05 -3.59
CA ALA A 96 -0.55 7.44 -3.99
C ALA A 96 -1.56 6.28 -3.85
N PRO A 97 -1.31 5.08 -4.42
CA PRO A 97 -2.16 3.91 -4.17
C PRO A 97 -2.39 3.62 -2.68
N THR A 98 -1.37 3.73 -1.83
CA THR A 98 -1.49 3.52 -0.37
C THR A 98 -2.44 4.53 0.27
N PHE A 99 -2.32 5.81 -0.05
CA PHE A 99 -3.25 6.83 0.43
C PHE A 99 -4.69 6.61 -0.07
N PHE A 100 -4.85 6.21 -1.32
CA PHE A 100 -6.17 5.88 -1.86
C PHE A 100 -6.84 4.75 -1.07
N ARG A 101 -6.11 3.65 -0.80
CA ARG A 101 -6.63 2.53 0.00
C ARG A 101 -6.91 2.92 1.44
N LEU A 102 -6.07 3.76 2.06
CA LEU A 102 -6.35 4.29 3.39
C LEU A 102 -7.62 5.14 3.42
N GLY A 103 -7.88 5.95 2.40
CA GLY A 103 -9.13 6.71 2.24
C GLY A 103 -10.36 5.80 2.21
N GLU A 104 -10.30 4.73 1.41
CA GLU A 104 -11.35 3.71 1.31
C GLU A 104 -11.60 3.02 2.65
N ILE A 105 -10.55 2.50 3.27
CA ILE A 105 -10.66 1.76 4.53
C ILE A 105 -11.15 2.65 5.67
N HIS A 106 -10.62 3.86 5.81
CA HIS A 106 -11.08 4.80 6.83
C HIS A 106 -12.53 5.21 6.61
N SER A 107 -12.97 5.35 5.35
CA SER A 107 -14.38 5.62 5.04
C SER A 107 -15.28 4.48 5.51
N GLN A 108 -14.86 3.22 5.29
CA GLN A 108 -15.60 2.03 5.73
C GLN A 108 -15.65 1.89 7.26
N LEU A 109 -14.56 2.24 7.94
CA LEU A 109 -14.47 2.22 9.40
C LEU A 109 -15.20 3.39 10.07
N GLY A 110 -15.70 4.38 9.31
CA GLY A 110 -16.30 5.60 9.86
C GLY A 110 -15.28 6.61 10.41
N ASN A 111 -14.00 6.44 10.12
CA ASN A 111 -12.94 7.37 10.52
C ASN A 111 -12.88 8.55 9.54
N ILE A 112 -13.92 9.38 9.55
CA ILE A 112 -14.18 10.41 8.52
C ILE A 112 -12.98 11.33 8.29
N ASP A 113 -12.36 11.83 9.36
CA ASP A 113 -11.24 12.77 9.24
C ASP A 113 -10.01 12.13 8.60
N SER A 114 -9.68 10.91 9.02
CA SER A 114 -8.57 10.15 8.44
C SER A 114 -8.83 9.75 6.99
N ALA A 115 -10.10 9.49 6.63
CA ALA A 115 -10.49 9.21 5.25
C ALA A 115 -10.28 10.43 4.35
N ILE A 116 -10.75 11.61 4.78
CA ILE A 116 -10.57 12.88 4.06
C ILE A 116 -9.09 13.18 3.87
N GLU A 117 -8.30 13.11 4.94
CA GLU A 117 -6.86 13.38 4.88
C GLU A 117 -6.14 12.46 3.89
N ALA A 118 -6.48 11.17 3.89
CA ALA A 118 -5.88 10.20 2.98
C ALA A 118 -6.25 10.48 1.51
N TYR A 119 -7.53 10.75 1.21
CA TYR A 119 -7.93 11.11 -0.16
C TYR A 119 -7.33 12.43 -0.65
N GLN A 120 -7.14 13.42 0.25
CA GLN A 120 -6.47 14.66 -0.09
C GLN A 120 -5.02 14.40 -0.49
N LYS A 121 -4.26 13.66 0.33
CA LYS A 121 -2.87 13.29 0.01
C LYS A 121 -2.76 12.51 -1.29
N PHE A 122 -3.68 11.58 -1.55
CA PHE A 122 -3.75 10.88 -2.84
C PHE A 122 -3.95 11.87 -4.01
N SER A 123 -4.95 12.75 -3.89
CA SER A 123 -5.30 13.72 -4.93
C SER A 123 -4.17 14.72 -5.19
N ASP A 124 -3.42 15.11 -4.16
CA ASP A 124 -2.29 16.02 -4.27
C ASP A 124 -1.11 15.36 -5.00
N ILE A 125 -0.82 14.08 -4.70
CA ILE A 125 0.27 13.35 -5.38
C ILE A 125 -0.06 13.13 -6.86
N TRP A 126 -1.34 12.92 -7.19
CA TRP A 126 -1.79 12.61 -8.55
C TRP A 126 -2.51 13.78 -9.24
N VAL A 127 -2.36 15.01 -8.76
CA VAL A 127 -3.05 16.18 -9.31
C VAL A 127 -2.78 16.34 -10.82
N ASP A 128 -1.54 16.09 -11.24
CA ASP A 128 -1.07 16.19 -12.63
C ASP A 128 -0.72 14.81 -13.22
N ALA A 129 -1.33 13.73 -12.73
CA ALA A 129 -1.17 12.40 -13.33
C ALA A 129 -1.76 12.35 -14.75
N ASP A 130 -1.31 11.39 -15.55
CA ASP A 130 -1.83 11.17 -16.92
C ASP A 130 -3.37 11.15 -16.96
N ASP A 131 -3.96 11.63 -18.06
CA ASP A 131 -5.42 11.74 -18.21
C ASP A 131 -6.18 10.45 -17.89
N ILE A 132 -5.58 9.28 -18.16
CA ILE A 132 -6.17 7.97 -17.88
C ILE A 132 -6.32 7.66 -16.37
N LEU A 133 -5.61 8.39 -15.51
CA LEU A 133 -5.61 8.27 -14.06
C LEU A 133 -6.43 9.35 -13.35
N GLN A 134 -6.81 10.42 -14.06
CA GLN A 134 -7.62 11.51 -13.52
C GLN A 134 -9.01 11.08 -13.03
N PRO A 135 -9.70 10.05 -13.59
CA PRO A 135 -10.95 9.56 -13.03
C PRO A 135 -10.85 9.10 -11.57
N GLN A 136 -9.72 8.52 -11.15
CA GLN A 136 -9.48 8.09 -9.78
C GLN A 136 -9.30 9.30 -8.84
N VAL A 137 -8.63 10.36 -9.32
CA VAL A 137 -8.50 11.64 -8.60
C VAL A 137 -9.87 12.27 -8.40
N GLN A 138 -10.70 12.29 -9.44
CA GLN A 138 -12.06 12.82 -9.34
C GLN A 138 -12.90 12.01 -8.34
N TYR A 139 -12.81 10.67 -8.39
CA TYR A 139 -13.48 9.81 -7.40
C TYR A 139 -13.09 10.16 -5.97
N ALA A 140 -11.79 10.37 -5.69
CA ALA A 140 -11.33 10.74 -4.36
C ALA A 140 -11.89 12.11 -3.90
N ARG A 141 -11.94 13.10 -4.81
CA ARG A 141 -12.55 14.42 -4.55
C ARG A 141 -14.04 14.32 -4.25
N ASP A 142 -14.78 13.55 -5.05
CA ASP A 142 -16.20 13.32 -4.84
C ASP A 142 -16.45 12.63 -3.49
N ARG A 143 -15.56 11.70 -3.09
CA ARG A 143 -15.64 11.07 -1.76
C ARG A 143 -15.37 12.05 -0.63
N ILE A 144 -14.41 12.97 -0.77
CA ILE A 144 -14.18 14.04 0.20
C ILE A 144 -15.44 14.88 0.39
N ASP A 145 -16.08 15.31 -0.70
CA ASP A 145 -17.30 16.13 -0.64
C ASP A 145 -18.43 15.40 0.10
N GLN A 146 -18.63 14.11 -0.20
CA GLN A 146 -19.61 13.28 0.50
C GLN A 146 -19.32 13.16 1.99
N LEU A 147 -18.05 12.90 2.36
CA LEU A 147 -17.62 12.76 3.75
C LEU A 147 -17.77 14.07 4.53
N LEU A 148 -17.51 15.22 3.90
CA LEU A 148 -17.73 16.54 4.51
C LEU A 148 -19.21 16.80 4.80
N ILE A 149 -20.11 16.38 3.90
CA ILE A 149 -21.56 16.46 4.15
C ILE A 149 -21.96 15.58 5.33
N VAL A 150 -21.42 14.36 5.44
CA VAL A 150 -21.68 13.47 6.58
C VAL A 150 -21.19 14.12 7.87
N LYS A 151 -19.94 14.59 7.90
CA LYS A 151 -19.35 15.28 9.05
C LYS A 151 -20.18 16.48 9.52
N ALA A 152 -20.70 17.28 8.59
CA ALA A 152 -21.51 18.45 8.92
C ALA A 152 -22.89 18.10 9.51
N ARG A 153 -23.37 16.85 9.32
CA ARG A 153 -24.65 16.35 9.86
C ARG A 153 -24.50 15.67 11.21
N GLU A 154 -23.29 15.30 11.61
CA GLU A 154 -23.03 14.74 12.93
C GLU A 154 -23.11 15.86 13.99
N PRO A 155 -23.94 15.70 15.05
CA PRO A 155 -23.99 16.68 16.11
C PRO A 155 -22.64 16.74 16.83
N VAL A 156 -22.14 17.95 17.07
CA VAL A 156 -20.97 18.18 17.93
C VAL A 156 -21.37 17.74 19.35
N ASN A 157 -20.87 16.58 19.78
CA ASN A 157 -20.98 16.11 21.16
C ASN A 157 -20.00 16.85 22.07
#